data_AF-A0A118K490-F1
#
_entry.id   AF-A0A118K490-F1
#
_cell.length_a   1.000
_cell.length_b   1.000
_cell.length_c   1.000
_cell.angle_alpha   90.00
_cell.angle_beta   90.00
_cell.angle_gamma   90.00
#
_symmetry.space_group_name_H-M   'P 1'
#
loop_
_entity.id
_entity.type
_entity.pdbx_description
1 polymer ?
#
loop_
_entity_poly.entity_id
_entity_poly.type
_entity_poly.pdbx_seq_one_letter_code
_entity_poly.pdbx_strand_id
1 'polypeptide(L)'
;MKKMLKNCFCCTFKEDQDPKISPQKNRDYPWNMYTLKELVHATNSFHNDNKIGEGGFGSVYWGRTSKGAEAIHYPYSFRYRNF
;
A
#
# COMPACT_ATOMS: atom_id res chain seq x y z
N MET A 1 -15.42 9.58 43.53
CA MET A 1 -16.35 9.10 42.48
C MET A 1 -15.58 8.95 41.19
N LYS A 2 -15.62 7.73 40.64
CA LYS A 2 -15.27 7.25 39.27
C LYS A 2 -13.91 7.65 38.64
N LYS A 3 -13.02 6.65 38.63
CA LYS A 3 -11.85 6.45 37.75
C LYS A 3 -12.16 6.71 36.28
N MET A 4 -11.19 7.25 35.54
CA MET A 4 -10.95 6.85 34.16
C MET A 4 -9.43 6.80 33.91
N LEU A 5 -8.88 5.58 33.91
CA LEU A 5 -7.60 5.31 33.25
C LEU A 5 -7.82 5.51 31.74
N LYS A 6 -7.06 6.42 31.12
CA LYS A 6 -6.83 6.37 29.68
C LYS A 6 -5.54 5.59 29.46
N ASN A 7 -5.71 4.29 29.25
CA ASN A 7 -4.63 3.38 28.88
C ASN A 7 -3.95 3.89 27.60
N CYS A 8 -2.69 4.28 27.73
CA CYS A 8 -1.75 4.29 26.60
C CYS A 8 -1.56 2.85 26.15
N PHE A 9 -2.12 2.50 24.99
CA PHE A 9 -1.95 1.18 24.39
C PHE A 9 -0.66 1.16 23.55
N CYS A 10 0.49 1.36 24.20
CA CYS A 10 1.80 1.44 23.53
C CYS A 10 2.51 0.08 23.40
N CYS A 11 2.12 -0.99 24.12
CA CYS A 11 2.82 -2.28 24.01
C CYS A 11 1.87 -3.46 24.28
N THR A 12 1.34 -4.11 23.25
CA THR A 12 1.09 -5.56 23.30
C THR A 12 1.75 -6.19 22.09
N PHE A 13 2.82 -6.93 22.35
CA PHE A 13 3.45 -7.82 21.39
C PHE A 13 2.41 -8.91 21.09
N LYS A 14 1.79 -8.87 19.92
CA LYS A 14 1.08 -10.00 19.36
C LYS A 14 1.81 -10.38 18.08
N GLU A 15 2.44 -11.55 18.11
CA GLU A 15 2.78 -12.29 16.90
C GLU A 15 1.46 -12.72 16.25
N ASP A 16 0.86 -11.83 15.46
CA ASP A 16 -0.29 -12.16 14.64
C ASP A 16 0.22 -12.72 13.30
N GLN A 17 -0.06 -14.01 13.11
CA GLN A 17 0.20 -14.76 11.89
C GLN A 17 -0.25 -13.98 10.65
N ASP A 18 0.57 -14.02 9.60
CA ASP A 18 0.25 -13.48 8.28
C ASP A 18 -1.18 -13.91 7.88
N PRO A 19 -2.13 -12.96 7.75
CA PRO A 19 -3.46 -13.31 7.30
C PRO A 19 -3.34 -13.78 5.86
N LYS A 20 -3.41 -15.10 5.66
CA LYS A 20 -3.68 -15.72 4.36
C LYS A 20 -5.02 -15.19 3.86
N ILE A 21 -4.98 -14.05 3.16
CA ILE A 21 -6.11 -13.45 2.48
C ILE A 21 -6.45 -14.42 1.34
N SER A 22 -7.37 -15.34 1.61
CA SER A 22 -8.14 -15.99 0.58
C SER A 22 -8.89 -14.87 -0.16
N PRO A 23 -8.92 -14.87 -1.51
CA PRO A 23 -9.58 -13.83 -2.26
C PRO A 23 -11.10 -14.00 -2.14
N GLN A 24 -11.67 -13.57 -1.02
CA GLN A 24 -13.10 -13.34 -0.92
C GLN A 24 -13.43 -12.10 -1.74
N LYS A 25 -13.77 -12.36 -3.01
CA LYS A 25 -14.28 -11.43 -4.02
C LYS A 25 -15.64 -10.87 -3.56
N ASN A 26 -15.65 -9.89 -2.67
CA ASN A 26 -16.83 -9.03 -2.54
C ASN A 26 -16.47 -7.66 -1.95
N ARG A 27 -15.92 -6.80 -2.81
CA ARG A 27 -15.59 -5.40 -2.53
C ARG A 27 -16.16 -4.62 -3.70
N ASP A 28 -17.39 -4.14 -3.56
CA ASP A 28 -18.09 -3.28 -4.53
C ASP A 28 -17.52 -1.84 -4.49
N TYR A 29 -16.19 -1.75 -4.52
CA TYR A 29 -15.49 -0.49 -4.66
C TYR A 29 -15.21 -0.29 -6.14
N PRO A 30 -15.45 0.89 -6.72
CA PRO A 30 -15.17 1.18 -8.12
C PRO A 30 -13.65 1.22 -8.44
N TRP A 31 -12.79 0.84 -7.49
CA TRP A 31 -11.34 0.89 -7.61
C TRP A 31 -10.78 -0.46 -8.05
N ASN A 32 -9.88 -0.42 -9.03
CA ASN A 32 -9.11 -1.59 -9.42
C ASN A 32 -8.11 -1.96 -8.31
N MET A 33 -8.22 -3.16 -7.76
CA MET A 33 -7.19 -3.72 -6.89
C MET A 33 -6.08 -4.33 -7.74
N TYR A 34 -4.83 -3.99 -7.39
CA TYR A 34 -3.62 -4.55 -8.00
C TYR A 34 -2.71 -5.09 -6.90
N THR A 35 -2.04 -6.19 -7.20
CA THR A 35 -0.98 -6.73 -6.33
C THR A 35 0.30 -5.92 -6.48
N LEU A 36 1.16 -5.91 -5.46
CA LEU A 36 2.45 -5.23 -5.53
C LEU A 36 3.31 -5.76 -6.69
N LYS A 37 3.27 -7.06 -6.97
CA LYS A 37 3.99 -7.68 -8.08
C LYS A 37 3.56 -7.13 -9.44
N GLU A 38 2.27 -6.91 -9.63
CA GLU A 38 1.74 -6.29 -10.85
C GLU A 38 2.21 -4.83 -10.98
N LEU A 39 2.18 -4.06 -9.89
CA LEU A 39 2.63 -2.67 -9.89
C LEU A 39 4.13 -2.55 -10.18
N VAL A 40 4.95 -3.43 -9.58
CA VAL A 40 6.40 -3.52 -9.85
C VAL A 40 6.64 -3.81 -11.33
N HIS A 41 5.94 -4.79 -11.90
CA HIS A 41 6.10 -5.09 -13.32
C HIS A 41 5.63 -3.93 -14.22
N ALA A 42 4.47 -3.34 -13.90
CA ALA A 42 3.88 -2.23 -14.66
C ALA A 42 4.74 -0.96 -14.67
N THR A 43 5.47 -0.69 -13.57
CA THR A 43 6.33 0.49 -13.40
C THR A 43 7.80 0.22 -13.70
N ASN A 44 8.15 -0.98 -14.19
CA ASN A 44 9.54 -1.43 -14.36
C ASN A 44 10.36 -1.30 -13.05
N SER A 45 9.85 -1.87 -11.96
CA SER A 45 10.43 -1.79 -10.62
C SER A 45 10.52 -0.37 -10.07
N PHE A 46 9.49 0.46 -10.33
CA PHE A 46 9.46 1.87 -9.95
C PHE A 46 10.69 2.64 -10.47
N HIS A 47 11.06 2.40 -11.72
CA HIS A 47 12.21 3.05 -12.34
C HIS A 47 12.02 4.57 -12.37
N ASN A 48 13.10 5.32 -12.18
CA ASN A 48 13.03 6.77 -12.13
C ASN A 48 12.57 7.40 -13.47
N ASP A 49 12.82 6.73 -14.59
CA ASP A 49 12.34 7.17 -15.92
C ASP A 49 10.81 7.17 -16.03
N ASN A 50 10.14 6.35 -15.22
CA ASN A 50 8.69 6.29 -15.17
C ASN A 50 8.12 7.27 -14.12
N LYS A 51 8.95 8.03 -13.42
CA LYS A 51 8.48 8.93 -12.37
C LYS A 51 7.88 10.20 -12.98
N ILE A 52 6.63 10.46 -12.63
CA ILE A 52 5.89 11.65 -13.08
C ILE A 52 6.05 12.79 -12.08
N GLY A 53 6.18 12.48 -10.78
CA GLY A 53 6.32 13.50 -9.76
C GLY A 53 6.59 12.95 -8.36
N GLU A 54 6.94 13.84 -7.45
CA GLU A 54 7.17 13.56 -6.03
C GLU A 54 6.71 14.76 -5.20
N GLY A 55 6.15 14.49 -4.02
CA GLY A 55 5.73 15.51 -3.08
C GLY A 55 5.36 14.89 -1.73
N GLY A 56 4.77 15.66 -0.82
CA GLY A 56 4.47 15.21 0.56
C GLY A 56 3.56 13.98 0.69
N PHE A 57 2.95 13.52 -0.40
CA PHE A 57 2.10 12.33 -0.46
C PHE A 57 2.84 11.05 -0.84
N GLY A 58 4.03 11.17 -1.47
CA GLY A 58 4.77 10.05 -2.02
C GLY A 58 5.36 10.36 -3.40
N SER A 59 5.76 9.30 -4.10
CA SER A 59 6.19 9.36 -5.50
C SER A 59 5.08 8.84 -6.41
N VAL A 60 4.91 9.45 -7.57
CA VAL A 60 3.96 9.02 -8.60
C VAL A 60 4.72 8.50 -9.80
N TYR A 61 4.39 7.30 -10.26
CA TYR A 61 4.99 6.65 -11.41
C TYR A 61 3.94 6.37 -12.49
N TRP A 62 4.34 6.46 -13.74
CA TRP A 62 3.59 5.95 -14.88
C TRP A 62 3.81 4.45 -14.98
N GLY A 63 2.74 3.66 -15.13
CA GLY A 63 2.88 2.23 -15.35
C GLY A 63 1.83 1.69 -16.29
N ARG A 64 2.18 0.61 -16.99
CA ARG A 64 1.26 -0.10 -17.88
C ARG A 64 0.81 -1.40 -17.23
N THR A 65 -0.41 -1.43 -16.73
CA THR A 65 -1.05 -2.62 -16.17
C THR A 65 -1.75 -3.41 -17.28
N SER A 66 -2.27 -4.59 -16.94
CA SER A 66 -3.09 -5.40 -17.86
C SER A 66 -4.40 -4.71 -18.28
N LYS A 67 -4.84 -3.68 -17.55
CA LYS A 67 -6.08 -2.93 -17.81
C LYS A 67 -5.84 -1.64 -18.61
N GLY A 68 -4.60 -1.17 -18.71
CA GLY A 68 -4.27 0.07 -19.40
C GLY A 68 -3.03 0.75 -18.85
N ALA A 69 -2.78 1.98 -19.29
CA ALA A 69 -1.74 2.83 -18.71
C ALA A 69 -2.34 3.71 -17.61
N GLU A 70 -1.77 3.66 -16.41
CA GLU A 70 -2.30 4.32 -15.22
C GLU A 70 -1.18 5.02 -14.43
N ALA A 71 -1.55 6.07 -13.69
CA ALA A 71 -0.67 6.71 -12.72
C ALA A 71 -0.74 5.96 -11.39
N ILE A 72 0.42 5.49 -10.93
CA ILE A 72 0.58 4.68 -9.71
C ILE A 72 1.19 5.54 -8.62
N HIS A 73 0.43 5.71 -7.54
CA HIS A 73 0.90 6.41 -6.35
C HIS A 73 1.62 5.44 -5.40
N TYR A 74 2.88 5.74 -5.08
CA TYR A 74 3.74 4.98 -4.16
C TYR A 74 3.99 5.79 -2.87
N PRO A 75 3.30 5.48 -1.76
CA PRO A 75 3.39 6.24 -0.52
C PRO A 75 4.75 6.07 0.16
N TYR A 76 5.27 7.11 0.82
CA TYR A 76 6.53 7.00 1.57
C TYR A 76 6.49 5.98 2.71
N SER A 77 5.31 5.74 3.30
CA SER A 77 5.16 4.71 4.34
C SER A 77 5.52 3.31 3.84
N PHE A 78 5.44 3.05 2.54
CA PHE A 78 5.92 1.80 1.93
C PHE A 78 7.43 1.75 1.77
N ARG A 79 8.12 2.90 1.73
CA ARG A 79 9.59 2.96 1.64
C ARG A 79 10.28 2.54 2.95
N TYR A 80 9.56 2.62 4.08
CA TYR A 80 10.08 2.22 5.40
C TYR A 80 9.71 0.80 5.82
N ARG A 81 8.90 0.07 5.04
CA ARG A 81 8.79 -1.38 5.19
C ARG A 81 9.96 -2.01 4.47
N ASN A 82 11.04 -2.25 5.20
CA ASN A 82 12.07 -3.19 4.78
C ASN A 82 11.38 -4.55 4.57
N PHE A 83 11.44 -5.07 3.34
CA PHE A 83 11.17 -6.47 3.04
C PHE A 83 12.50 -7.23 3.06
#